data_AF-A0A2N2N9K7-F1
#
_entry.id   AF-A0A2N2N9K7-F1
#
_cell.length_a   1.000
_cell.length_b   1.000
_cell.length_c   1.000
_cell.angle_alpha   90.00
_cell.angle_beta   90.00
_cell.angle_gamma   90.00
#
_symmetry.space_group_name_H-M   'P 1'
#
loop_
_entity.id
_entity.type
_entity.pdbx_description
1 polymer ?
#
loop_
_entity_poly.entity_id
_entity_poly.type
_entity_poly.pdbx_seq_one_letter_code
_entity_poly.pdbx_strand_id
1 'polypeptide(L)'
;MAKRFDESDRLSMDIISGSMYSLNFLRNISVAIIDQNIQDMTVRAFHAAWLKKAKSTDRSVPYCLGSIVGYLYCGILLSKECWYDLLPDEPLENAPPEWGFAGAKYNSPKKPKPTIKYVVRRIRNALGHGNIKINVPHNLDYRKDEVDFERRILIRFYDEDYQDKSDVFDIEMSIKDLSALVKMFQSFVYPQIINGMEKG
;
A
#
# COMPACT_ATOMS: atom_id res chain seq x y z
N MET A 1 2.26 18.58 -19.08
CA MET A 1 2.03 18.09 -17.70
C MET A 1 1.00 16.97 -17.62
N ALA A 2 -0.20 17.11 -18.22
CA ALA A 2 -1.25 16.07 -18.17
C ALA A 2 -0.83 14.66 -18.68
N LYS A 3 -0.01 14.56 -19.74
CA LYS A 3 0.44 13.26 -20.29
C LYS A 3 1.37 12.44 -19.37
N ARG A 4 2.11 13.08 -18.46
CA ARG A 4 3.03 12.38 -17.53
C ARG A 4 2.30 11.75 -16.35
N PHE A 5 1.17 12.33 -15.94
CA PHE A 5 0.35 11.82 -14.85
C PHE A 5 -0.36 10.51 -15.25
N ASP A 6 -0.88 10.45 -16.47
CA ASP A 6 -1.62 9.29 -17.00
C ASP A 6 -0.73 8.05 -17.15
N GLU A 7 0.53 8.25 -17.57
CA GLU A 7 1.52 7.18 -17.72
C GLU A 7 2.03 6.67 -16.36
N SER A 8 2.23 7.58 -15.39
CA SER A 8 2.60 7.24 -14.01
C SER A 8 1.49 6.47 -13.28
N ASP A 9 0.24 6.87 -13.46
CA ASP A 9 -0.92 6.19 -12.88
C ASP A 9 -1.07 4.78 -13.47
N ARG A 10 -0.98 4.65 -14.79
CA ARG A 10 -1.06 3.35 -15.47
C ARG A 10 0.05 2.40 -15.04
N LEU A 11 1.29 2.89 -14.94
CA LEU A 11 2.41 2.07 -14.51
C LEU A 11 2.30 1.63 -13.04
N SER A 12 1.91 2.55 -12.16
CA SER A 12 1.71 2.22 -10.74
C SER A 12 0.62 1.17 -10.59
N MET A 13 -0.47 1.29 -11.36
CA MET A 13 -1.53 0.29 -11.40
C MET A 13 -1.07 -1.06 -11.96
N ASP A 14 -0.21 -1.10 -12.98
CA ASP A 14 0.30 -2.36 -13.55
C ASP A 14 1.18 -3.14 -12.56
N ILE A 15 2.08 -2.44 -11.84
CA ILE A 15 2.98 -3.06 -10.84
C ILE A 15 2.19 -3.58 -9.65
N ILE A 16 1.26 -2.76 -9.16
CA ILE A 16 0.42 -3.10 -8.01
C ILE A 16 -0.52 -4.24 -8.39
N SER A 17 -1.11 -4.21 -9.59
CA SER A 17 -1.89 -5.33 -10.11
C SER A 17 -1.05 -6.59 -10.18
N GLY A 18 0.18 -6.52 -10.70
CA GLY A 18 1.11 -7.67 -10.73
C GLY A 18 1.45 -8.20 -9.32
N SER A 19 1.65 -7.30 -8.36
CA SER A 19 1.95 -7.65 -6.97
C SER A 19 0.73 -8.26 -6.25
N MET A 20 -0.46 -7.70 -6.47
CA MET A 20 -1.73 -8.24 -6.00
C MET A 20 -2.06 -9.59 -6.64
N TYR A 21 -1.75 -9.77 -7.92
CA TYR A 21 -1.83 -11.07 -8.59
C TYR A 21 -0.89 -12.09 -7.94
N SER A 22 0.33 -11.68 -7.62
CA SER A 22 1.32 -12.53 -6.95
C SER A 22 0.88 -12.89 -5.52
N LEU A 23 0.35 -11.94 -4.75
CA LEU A 23 -0.22 -12.20 -3.41
C LEU A 23 -1.46 -13.09 -3.48
N ASN A 24 -2.35 -12.89 -4.46
CA ASN A 24 -3.52 -13.74 -4.65
C ASN A 24 -3.13 -15.16 -5.09
N PHE A 25 -2.08 -15.30 -5.91
CA PHE A 25 -1.48 -16.59 -6.23
C PHE A 25 -0.94 -17.28 -4.97
N LEU A 26 -0.14 -16.56 -4.16
CA LEU A 26 0.42 -17.07 -2.90
C LEU A 26 -0.68 -17.45 -1.89
N ARG A 27 -1.74 -16.65 -1.77
CA ARG A 27 -2.90 -16.98 -0.94
C ARG A 27 -3.59 -18.26 -1.43
N ASN A 28 -3.88 -18.34 -2.73
CA ASN A 28 -4.64 -19.45 -3.28
C ASN A 28 -3.85 -20.77 -3.24
N ILE A 29 -2.53 -20.73 -3.40
CA ILE A 29 -1.69 -21.92 -3.24
C ILE A 29 -1.64 -22.35 -1.76
N SER A 30 -1.51 -21.40 -0.82
CA SER A 30 -1.54 -21.69 0.62
C SER A 30 -2.87 -22.29 1.08
N VAL A 31 -4.01 -21.72 0.66
CA VAL A 31 -5.35 -22.25 0.98
C VAL A 31 -5.48 -23.69 0.47
N ALA A 32 -5.06 -23.93 -0.76
CA ALA A 32 -5.26 -25.23 -1.37
C ALA A 32 -4.27 -26.31 -0.84
N ILE A 33 -3.09 -25.90 -0.34
CA ILE A 33 -2.20 -26.76 0.46
C ILE A 33 -2.85 -27.10 1.82
N ILE A 34 -3.40 -26.10 2.51
CA ILE A 34 -4.01 -26.26 3.86
C ILE A 34 -5.28 -27.09 3.81
N ASP A 35 -6.14 -26.89 2.81
CA ASP A 35 -7.40 -27.62 2.63
C ASP A 35 -7.19 -29.06 2.13
N GLN A 36 -5.93 -29.52 2.01
CA GLN A 36 -5.53 -30.85 1.49
C GLN A 36 -6.12 -31.21 0.11
N ASN A 37 -6.68 -30.26 -0.62
CA ASN A 37 -7.28 -30.45 -1.95
C ASN A 37 -6.24 -30.64 -3.07
N ILE A 38 -4.94 -30.70 -2.73
CA ILE A 38 -3.82 -30.76 -3.68
C ILE A 38 -2.79 -31.82 -3.27
N GLN A 39 -3.20 -33.03 -2.89
CA GLN A 39 -2.22 -34.08 -2.59
C GLN A 39 -1.42 -34.54 -3.84
N ASP A 40 -1.97 -34.36 -5.06
CA ASP A 40 -1.37 -34.88 -6.31
C ASP A 40 -1.18 -33.86 -7.44
N MET A 41 -1.31 -32.54 -7.18
CA MET A 41 -1.11 -31.53 -8.23
C MET A 41 0.32 -30.99 -8.23
N THR A 42 0.95 -30.96 -9.40
CA THR A 42 2.22 -30.24 -9.55
C THR A 42 2.01 -28.73 -9.51
N VAL A 43 3.00 -27.98 -9.01
CA VAL A 43 2.99 -26.50 -9.01
C VAL A 43 2.71 -25.94 -10.41
N ARG A 44 3.21 -26.59 -11.46
CA ARG A 44 2.96 -26.23 -12.86
C ARG A 44 1.49 -26.37 -13.24
N ALA A 45 0.85 -27.47 -12.86
CA ALA A 45 -0.58 -27.71 -13.13
C ALA A 45 -1.48 -26.74 -12.34
N PHE A 46 -1.11 -26.45 -11.08
CA PHE A 46 -1.78 -25.43 -10.27
C PHE A 46 -1.70 -24.04 -10.92
N HIS A 47 -0.50 -23.62 -11.32
CA HIS A 47 -0.29 -22.33 -11.96
C HIS A 47 -1.07 -22.20 -13.28
N ALA A 48 -1.08 -23.25 -14.11
CA ALA A 48 -1.86 -23.26 -15.35
C ALA A 48 -3.38 -23.15 -15.11
N ALA A 49 -3.90 -23.86 -14.10
CA ALA A 49 -5.31 -23.81 -13.73
C ALA A 49 -5.70 -22.45 -13.13
N TRP A 50 -4.84 -21.89 -12.28
CA TRP A 50 -5.01 -20.55 -11.71
C TRP A 50 -4.99 -19.48 -12.80
N LEU A 51 -4.03 -19.53 -13.73
CA LEU A 51 -3.90 -18.56 -14.83
C LEU A 51 -5.10 -18.60 -15.77
N LYS A 52 -5.66 -19.79 -16.02
CA LYS A 52 -6.88 -19.96 -16.83
C LYS A 52 -8.11 -19.31 -16.18
N LYS A 53 -8.22 -19.35 -14.85
CA LYS A 53 -9.26 -18.65 -14.08
C LYS A 53 -9.00 -17.13 -13.96
N ALA A 54 -7.73 -16.74 -13.83
CA ALA A 54 -7.32 -15.34 -13.69
C ALA A 54 -7.48 -14.51 -14.97
N LYS A 55 -7.48 -15.17 -16.15
CA LYS A 55 -7.68 -14.53 -17.46
C LYS A 55 -9.14 -14.22 -17.82
N SER A 56 -10.12 -14.72 -17.06
CA SER A 56 -11.56 -14.59 -17.40
C SER A 56 -12.31 -13.50 -16.64
N THR A 57 -11.62 -12.68 -15.84
CA THR A 57 -12.26 -11.56 -15.14
C THR A 57 -11.71 -10.26 -15.72
N ASP A 58 -12.60 -9.45 -16.31
CA ASP A 58 -12.39 -8.00 -16.35
C ASP A 58 -11.86 -7.61 -14.97
N ARG A 59 -10.65 -7.05 -14.95
CA ARG A 59 -9.87 -6.85 -13.73
C ARG A 59 -10.52 -5.76 -12.88
N SER A 60 -11.61 -6.08 -12.20
CA SER A 60 -12.05 -5.34 -11.04
C SER A 60 -11.21 -5.82 -9.87
N VAL A 61 -10.30 -4.98 -9.40
CA VAL A 61 -9.78 -5.14 -8.04
C VAL A 61 -11.00 -4.97 -7.14
N PRO A 62 -11.44 -5.98 -6.37
CA PRO A 62 -12.60 -5.81 -5.53
C PRO A 62 -12.31 -4.66 -4.58
N TYR A 63 -13.16 -3.62 -4.63
CA TYR A 63 -13.08 -2.42 -3.80
C TYR A 63 -13.47 -2.76 -2.36
N CYS A 64 -12.63 -3.57 -1.72
CA CYS A 64 -12.81 -4.06 -0.38
C CYS A 64 -11.54 -3.79 0.43
N LEU A 65 -11.72 -3.68 1.75
CA LEU A 65 -10.66 -3.29 2.67
C LEU A 65 -9.43 -4.21 2.59
N GLY A 66 -9.63 -5.50 2.34
CA GLY A 66 -8.53 -6.45 2.16
C GLY A 66 -7.65 -6.12 0.95
N SER A 67 -8.25 -5.73 -0.17
CA SER A 67 -7.50 -5.29 -1.36
C SER A 67 -6.76 -3.98 -1.11
N ILE A 68 -7.35 -3.05 -0.35
CA ILE A 68 -6.73 -1.78 0.00
C ILE A 68 -5.55 -1.98 0.94
N VAL A 69 -5.68 -2.85 1.94
CA VAL A 69 -4.54 -3.22 2.80
C VAL A 69 -3.46 -3.88 1.94
N GLY A 70 -3.81 -4.84 1.08
CA GLY A 70 -2.86 -5.45 0.14
C GLY A 70 -2.13 -4.42 -0.73
N TYR A 71 -2.85 -3.42 -1.23
CA TYR A 71 -2.32 -2.29 -1.99
C TYR A 71 -1.27 -1.51 -1.18
N LEU A 72 -1.53 -1.22 0.10
CA LEU A 72 -0.57 -0.55 0.98
C LEU A 72 0.67 -1.39 1.28
N TYR A 73 0.48 -2.70 1.51
CA TYR A 73 1.59 -3.63 1.72
C TYR A 73 2.50 -3.71 0.49
N CYS A 74 1.94 -3.84 -0.72
CA CYS A 74 2.72 -3.85 -1.95
C CYS A 74 3.36 -2.49 -2.24
N GLY A 75 2.60 -1.41 -2.05
CA GLY A 75 3.00 -0.06 -2.41
C GLY A 75 4.02 0.56 -1.47
N ILE A 76 4.02 0.20 -0.18
CA ILE A 76 4.89 0.82 0.82
C ILE A 76 5.81 -0.24 1.46
N LEU A 77 5.27 -1.30 2.05
CA LEU A 77 6.08 -2.26 2.83
C LEU A 77 7.11 -3.02 1.99
N LEU A 78 6.72 -3.53 0.82
CA LEU A 78 7.58 -4.37 -0.01
C LEU A 78 8.68 -3.60 -0.76
N SER A 79 8.64 -2.27 -0.74
CA SER A 79 9.71 -1.43 -1.27
C SER A 79 10.98 -1.54 -0.40
N LYS A 80 12.15 -1.68 -1.05
CA LYS A 80 13.43 -1.85 -0.34
C LYS A 80 13.74 -0.64 0.54
N GLU A 81 14.33 -0.88 1.72
CA GLU A 81 14.70 0.18 2.67
C GLU A 81 15.65 1.23 2.08
N CYS A 82 16.57 0.83 1.18
CA CYS A 82 17.46 1.76 0.50
C CYS A 82 16.75 2.77 -0.40
N TRP A 83 15.49 2.52 -0.78
CA TRP A 83 14.68 3.45 -1.58
C TRP A 83 14.04 4.55 -0.73
N TYR A 84 14.02 4.41 0.60
CA TYR A 84 13.53 5.46 1.50
C TYR A 84 14.50 6.63 1.59
N ASP A 85 15.77 6.43 1.22
CA ASP A 85 16.73 7.51 1.09
C ASP A 85 16.42 8.46 -0.08
N LEU A 86 15.56 8.03 -1.01
CA LEU A 86 15.08 8.86 -2.12
C LEU A 86 13.94 9.79 -1.71
N LEU A 87 13.35 9.58 -0.53
CA LEU A 87 12.23 10.38 -0.07
C LEU A 87 12.70 11.77 0.35
N PRO A 88 11.89 12.82 0.09
CA PRO A 88 12.23 14.16 0.50
C PRO A 88 12.32 14.24 2.02
N ASP A 89 13.39 14.87 2.49
CA ASP A 89 13.57 15.21 3.91
C ASP A 89 12.96 16.58 4.24
N GLU A 90 11.86 16.91 3.56
CA GLU A 90 11.12 18.15 3.74
C GLU A 90 10.12 18.02 4.90
N PRO A 91 9.86 19.10 5.66
CA PRO A 91 8.86 19.09 6.71
C PRO A 91 7.48 18.68 6.19
N LEU A 92 6.79 17.80 6.92
CA LEU A 92 5.45 17.32 6.58
C LEU A 92 4.44 18.46 6.41
N GLU A 93 4.58 19.54 7.19
CA GLU A 93 3.74 20.73 7.11
C GLU A 93 3.81 21.45 5.75
N ASN A 94 4.90 21.24 5.01
CA ASN A 94 5.11 21.80 3.68
C ASN A 94 4.88 20.78 2.57
N ALA A 95 4.44 19.56 2.90
CA ALA A 95 4.26 18.50 1.91
C ALA A 95 3.23 18.93 0.85
N PRO A 96 3.57 18.85 -0.46
CA PRO A 96 2.61 19.09 -1.51
C PRO A 96 1.35 18.22 -1.34
N PRO A 97 0.14 18.72 -1.68
CA PRO A 97 -1.11 17.97 -1.51
C PRO A 97 -1.11 16.58 -2.17
N GLU A 98 -0.32 16.44 -3.23
CA GLU A 98 -0.11 15.20 -3.98
C GLU A 98 0.39 14.05 -3.10
N TRP A 99 1.16 14.35 -2.05
CA TRP A 99 1.66 13.34 -1.10
C TRP A 99 0.56 12.73 -0.22
N GLY A 100 -0.66 13.28 -0.25
CA GLY A 100 -1.79 12.74 0.49
C GLY A 100 -1.79 13.08 1.99
N PHE A 101 -0.86 13.89 2.49
CA PHE A 101 -0.81 14.21 3.93
C PHE A 101 -1.73 15.34 4.37
N ALA A 102 -2.43 16.02 3.45
CA ALA A 102 -3.24 17.19 3.76
C ALA A 102 -4.36 16.92 4.79
N GLY A 103 -4.95 15.71 4.78
CA GLY A 103 -5.98 15.28 5.71
C GLY A 103 -5.47 14.44 6.89
N ALA A 104 -4.16 14.24 7.01
CA ALA A 104 -3.59 13.31 7.97
C ALA A 104 -3.66 13.86 9.40
N LYS A 105 -4.16 13.04 10.33
CA LYS A 105 -4.09 13.34 11.76
C LYS A 105 -2.84 12.68 12.32
N TYR A 106 -1.79 13.47 12.48
CA TYR A 106 -0.51 13.01 12.96
C TYR A 106 -0.30 13.31 14.44
N ASN A 107 0.26 12.36 15.18
CA ASN A 107 0.72 12.55 16.55
C ASN A 107 2.02 11.77 16.79
N SER A 108 3.09 12.50 17.13
CA SER A 108 4.29 11.94 17.73
C SER A 108 4.91 12.96 18.67
N PRO A 109 4.83 12.76 20.00
CA PRO A 109 5.35 13.72 20.97
C PRO A 109 6.83 14.03 20.81
N LYS A 110 7.65 13.03 20.41
CA LYS A 110 9.10 13.20 20.21
C LYS A 110 9.47 13.80 18.87
N LYS A 111 8.60 13.71 17.88
CA LYS A 111 8.79 14.25 16.53
C LYS A 111 7.58 15.08 16.11
N PRO A 112 7.28 16.20 16.79
CA PRO A 112 6.09 17.01 16.50
C PRO A 112 6.12 17.68 15.11
N LYS A 113 7.32 17.83 14.53
CA LYS A 113 7.54 18.35 13.18
C LYS A 113 8.30 17.31 12.34
N PRO A 114 7.62 16.24 11.89
CA PRO A 114 8.28 15.19 11.14
C PRO A 114 8.59 15.64 9.71
N THR A 115 9.49 14.92 9.04
CA THR A 115 9.67 15.02 7.59
C THR A 115 8.84 13.96 6.86
N ILE A 116 8.59 14.16 5.57
CA ILE A 116 7.90 13.16 4.72
C ILE A 116 8.59 11.80 4.83
N LYS A 117 9.93 11.78 4.66
CA LYS A 117 10.76 10.59 4.81
C LYS A 117 10.53 9.87 6.14
N TYR A 118 10.48 10.61 7.26
CA TYR A 118 10.23 10.04 8.58
C TYR A 118 8.84 9.38 8.67
N VAL A 119 7.79 10.05 8.22
CA VAL A 119 6.41 9.55 8.29
C VAL A 119 6.24 8.28 7.46
N VAL A 120 6.72 8.28 6.21
CA VAL A 120 6.61 7.13 5.32
C VAL A 120 7.35 5.92 5.89
N ARG A 121 8.53 6.13 6.51
CA ARG A 121 9.26 5.08 7.20
C ARG A 121 8.48 4.49 8.39
N ARG A 122 7.87 5.33 9.23
CA ARG A 122 7.07 4.86 10.37
C ARG A 122 5.77 4.16 9.93
N ILE A 123 5.12 4.62 8.85
CA ILE A 123 4.00 3.89 8.21
C ILE A 123 4.45 2.50 7.77
N ARG A 124 5.60 2.39 7.10
CA ARG A 124 6.16 1.09 6.70
C ARG A 124 6.44 0.20 7.90
N ASN A 125 7.03 0.71 8.97
CA ASN A 125 7.28 -0.07 10.18
C ASN A 125 5.97 -0.57 10.80
N ALA A 126 4.95 0.28 10.90
CA ALA A 126 3.62 -0.10 11.35
C ALA A 126 3.01 -1.22 10.49
N LEU A 127 3.13 -1.13 9.15
CA LEU A 127 2.73 -2.20 8.23
C LEU A 127 3.51 -3.50 8.49
N GLY A 128 4.83 -3.41 8.67
CA GLY A 128 5.70 -4.56 8.94
C GLY A 128 5.38 -5.29 10.25
N HIS A 129 4.94 -4.54 11.26
CA HIS A 129 4.52 -5.08 12.56
C HIS A 129 3.02 -5.44 12.63
N GLY A 130 2.24 -5.18 11.58
CA GLY A 130 0.78 -5.38 11.59
C GLY A 130 0.03 -4.39 12.49
N ASN A 131 0.66 -3.27 12.86
CA ASN A 131 0.11 -2.25 13.73
C ASN A 131 -0.80 -1.28 12.96
N ILE A 132 -1.91 -1.82 12.46
CA ILE A 132 -2.88 -1.09 11.63
C ILE A 132 -4.27 -1.25 12.24
N LYS A 133 -5.06 -0.18 12.25
CA LYS A 133 -6.50 -0.22 12.57
C LYS A 133 -7.30 0.44 11.47
N ILE A 134 -8.45 -0.13 11.13
CA ILE A 134 -9.35 0.41 10.11
C ILE A 134 -10.64 0.83 10.78
N ASN A 135 -10.96 2.11 10.69
CA ASN A 135 -12.18 2.70 11.20
C ASN A 135 -13.19 2.84 10.06
N VAL A 136 -14.24 2.03 10.10
CA VAL A 136 -15.35 2.07 9.14
C VAL A 136 -16.57 2.70 9.80
N PRO A 137 -17.08 3.85 9.30
CA PRO A 137 -18.27 4.47 9.86
C PRO A 137 -19.49 3.55 9.76
N HIS A 138 -20.27 3.42 10.84
CA HIS A 138 -21.44 2.53 10.90
C HIS A 138 -22.54 2.85 9.89
N ASN A 139 -22.62 4.10 9.45
CA ASN A 139 -23.63 4.59 8.50
C ASN A 139 -23.12 4.61 7.04
N LEU A 140 -21.95 4.04 6.76
CA LEU A 140 -21.38 4.01 5.42
C LEU A 140 -21.88 2.77 4.66
N ASP A 141 -22.67 3.00 3.60
CA ASP A 141 -23.01 1.95 2.63
C ASP A 141 -22.10 2.06 1.41
N TYR A 142 -20.94 1.40 1.49
CA TYR A 142 -19.89 1.40 0.46
C TYR A 142 -20.35 0.95 -0.93
N ARG A 143 -21.53 0.32 -1.03
CA ARG A 143 -22.13 -0.12 -2.29
C ARG A 143 -22.87 1.00 -3.02
N LYS A 144 -23.07 2.15 -2.37
CA LYS A 144 -23.87 3.27 -2.90
C LYS A 144 -23.02 4.50 -3.23
N ASP A 145 -21.89 4.68 -2.57
CA ASP A 145 -21.02 5.84 -2.78
C ASP A 145 -19.54 5.50 -2.54
N GLU A 146 -18.81 5.33 -3.65
CA GLU A 146 -17.38 5.04 -3.66
C GLU A 146 -16.54 6.23 -3.19
N VAL A 147 -16.96 7.45 -3.49
CA VAL A 147 -16.26 8.68 -3.09
C VAL A 147 -16.36 8.88 -1.59
N ASP A 148 -17.54 8.64 -1.03
CA ASP A 148 -17.78 8.72 0.41
C ASP A 148 -17.03 7.62 1.16
N PHE A 149 -16.92 6.43 0.55
CA PHE A 149 -16.12 5.32 1.07
C PHE A 149 -14.64 5.68 1.18
N GLU A 150 -14.05 6.23 0.11
CA GLU A 150 -12.63 6.58 0.09
C GLU A 150 -12.27 7.68 1.10
N ARG A 151 -13.19 8.61 1.34
CA ARG A 151 -12.95 9.78 2.19
C ARG A 151 -13.21 9.52 3.67
N ARG A 152 -14.17 8.66 3.99
CA ARG A 152 -14.66 8.50 5.37
C ARG A 152 -14.10 7.30 6.10
N ILE A 153 -13.57 6.30 5.39
CA ILE A 153 -12.82 5.23 6.03
C ILE A 153 -11.44 5.76 6.36
N LEU A 154 -11.07 5.61 7.63
CA LEU A 154 -9.80 6.07 8.16
C LEU A 154 -8.96 4.85 8.53
N ILE A 155 -7.72 4.84 8.07
CA ILE A 155 -6.73 3.82 8.40
C ILE A 155 -5.72 4.48 9.32
N ARG A 156 -5.56 3.90 10.51
CA ARG A 156 -4.62 4.34 11.53
C ARG A 156 -3.42 3.41 11.57
N PHE A 157 -2.24 3.99 11.48
CA PHE A 157 -0.96 3.32 11.67
C PHE A 157 -0.37 3.76 12.99
N TYR A 158 0.08 2.80 13.79
CA TYR A 158 0.74 3.08 15.05
C TYR A 158 2.06 2.33 15.13
N ASP A 159 3.09 2.97 15.67
CA ASP A 159 4.41 2.38 15.79
C ASP A 159 5.07 2.90 17.07
N GLU A 160 5.61 1.99 17.87
CA GLU A 160 6.28 2.30 19.13
C GLU A 160 7.69 1.75 19.06
N ASP A 161 8.68 2.56 19.44
CA ASP A 161 10.05 2.06 19.56
C ASP A 161 10.14 1.12 20.78
N TYR A 162 10.55 -0.13 20.54
CA TYR A 162 10.70 -1.14 21.59
C TYR A 162 11.78 -0.78 22.62
N GLN A 163 12.80 -0.01 22.22
CA GLN A 163 13.86 0.46 23.10
C GLN A 163 13.45 1.73 23.84
N ASP A 164 12.54 2.52 23.26
CA ASP A 164 12.06 3.77 23.81
C ASP A 164 10.55 3.92 23.65
N LYS A 165 9.81 3.40 24.63
CA LYS A 165 8.33 3.42 24.66
C LYS A 165 7.70 4.82 24.63
N SER A 166 8.51 5.87 24.81
CA SER A 166 8.03 7.25 24.69
C SER A 166 8.14 7.81 23.27
N ASP A 167 8.84 7.13 22.36
CA ASP A 167 8.80 7.39 20.91
C ASP A 167 7.59 6.68 20.27
N VAL A 168 6.42 7.25 20.49
CA VAL A 168 5.16 6.83 19.88
C VAL A 168 4.94 7.58 18.57
N PHE A 169 4.53 6.85 17.54
CA PHE A 169 4.05 7.37 16.26
C PHE A 169 2.61 6.93 16.05
N ASP A 170 1.76 7.87 15.66
CA ASP A 170 0.38 7.65 15.29
C ASP A 170 0.02 8.53 14.10
N ILE A 171 -0.55 7.93 13.06
CA ILE A 171 -1.11 8.68 11.95
C ILE A 171 -2.40 8.03 11.48
N GLU A 172 -3.44 8.85 11.31
CA GLU A 172 -4.72 8.44 10.74
C GLU A 172 -4.94 9.16 9.41
N MET A 173 -5.22 8.40 8.36
CA MET A 173 -5.38 8.90 6.98
C MET A 173 -6.60 8.25 6.30
N SER A 174 -7.23 8.96 5.37
CA SER A 174 -8.30 8.38 4.54
C SER A 174 -7.74 7.43 3.47
N ILE A 175 -8.57 6.56 2.91
CA ILE A 175 -8.18 5.70 1.76
C ILE A 175 -7.75 6.57 0.57
N LYS A 176 -8.45 7.68 0.33
CA LYS A 176 -8.09 8.64 -0.73
C LYS A 176 -6.68 9.18 -0.54
N ASP A 177 -6.37 9.62 0.67
CA ASP A 177 -5.08 10.20 1.04
C ASP A 177 -3.96 9.16 0.94
N LEU A 178 -4.22 7.93 1.38
CA LEU A 178 -3.26 6.83 1.26
C LEU A 178 -3.03 6.39 -0.18
N SER A 179 -4.06 6.42 -1.01
CA SER A 179 -3.92 6.17 -2.46
C SER A 179 -3.01 7.22 -3.10
N ALA A 180 -3.17 8.50 -2.74
CA ALA A 180 -2.29 9.57 -3.20
C ALA A 180 -0.85 9.36 -2.71
N LEU A 181 -0.68 9.00 -1.43
CA LEU A 181 0.63 8.67 -0.86
C LEU A 181 1.34 7.56 -1.63
N VAL A 182 0.68 6.43 -1.88
CA VAL A 182 1.29 5.31 -2.59
C VAL A 182 1.67 5.69 -4.01
N LYS A 183 0.78 6.39 -4.73
CA LYS A 183 1.07 6.89 -6.09
C LYS A 183 2.32 7.77 -6.12
N MET A 184 2.42 8.72 -5.21
CA MET A 184 3.58 9.60 -5.13
C MET A 184 4.83 8.84 -4.70
N PHE A 185 4.75 8.01 -3.67
CA PHE A 185 5.88 7.20 -3.23
C PHE A 185 6.43 6.33 -4.37
N GLN A 186 5.55 5.65 -5.11
CA GLN A 186 5.94 4.81 -6.24
C GLN A 186 6.49 5.62 -7.42
N SER A 187 5.97 6.82 -7.70
CA SER A 187 6.50 7.66 -8.79
C SER A 187 7.94 8.14 -8.52
N PHE A 188 8.35 8.26 -7.24
CA PHE A 188 9.72 8.56 -6.85
C PHE A 188 10.64 7.33 -6.90
N VAL A 189 10.16 6.21 -6.36
CA VAL A 189 10.97 5.00 -6.19
C VAL A 189 11.15 4.26 -7.50
N TYR A 190 10.09 4.14 -8.30
CA TYR A 190 10.05 3.25 -9.44
C TYR A 190 11.03 3.58 -10.58
N PRO A 191 11.23 4.86 -11.01
CA PRO A 191 12.23 5.18 -12.03
C PRO A 191 13.63 4.69 -11.67
N GLN A 192 13.96 4.64 -10.37
CA GLN A 192 15.25 4.13 -9.90
C GLN A 192 15.33 2.60 -9.97
N ILE A 193 14.22 1.88 -9.79
CA ILE A 193 14.17 0.42 -9.95
C ILE A 193 14.44 0.06 -11.42
N ILE A 194 13.77 0.71 -12.38
CA ILE A 194 14.03 0.49 -13.81
C ILE A 194 15.50 0.76 -14.13
N ASN A 195 16.00 1.95 -13.78
CA ASN A 195 17.38 2.35 -14.10
C ASN A 195 18.43 1.43 -13.44
N GLY A 196 18.11 0.84 -12.29
CA GLY A 196 18.96 -0.13 -11.60
C GLY A 196 18.92 -1.52 -12.23
N MET A 197 17.80 -1.93 -12.82
CA MET A 197 17.67 -3.21 -13.54
C MET A 197 18.32 -3.17 -14.92
N GLU A 198 18.41 -2.00 -15.57
CA GLU A 198 19.09 -1.84 -16.88
C GLU A 198 20.62 -1.80 -16.77
N LYS A 199 21.16 -1.60 -15.56
CA LYS A 199 22.61 -1.47 -15.30
C LYS A 199 23.24 -2.67 -14.61
N GLY A 200 22.47 -3.73 -14.31
CA GLY A 200 22.93 -4.97 -13.69
C GLY A 200 22.80 -6.14 -14.63
#